data_AF-A0A6A4VH80-F1
#
_entry.id   AF-A0A6A4VH80-F1
#
_cell.length_a   1.000
_cell.length_b   1.000
_cell.length_c   1.000
_cell.angle_alpha   90.00
_cell.angle_beta   90.00
_cell.angle_gamma   90.00
#
_symmetry.space_group_name_H-M   'P 1'
#
loop_
_entity.id
_entity.type
_entity.pdbx_description
1 polymer ?
#
loop_
_entity_poly.entity_id
_entity_poly.type
_entity_poly.pdbx_seq_one_letter_code
_entity_poly.pdbx_strand_id
1 'polypeptide(L)'
;MLRSAVMLRTAVLSLLVAAAAVRADTPANCSYSDIQGEWLFYSSEPTGDSSIQCDDATPMDTVISLSLQAPNTVVDTFGNVGTWTLIYNQGFEATVNGRTYFAFSYYTQDGEEVTSLCDRTFPGWSHDVTVRNWACIRGQKQGPSMPKTHRVRLADAAKAAKKYVNNHALIAAINARKESKFTAKAYPQHEKYTVAEMYRRSGGARSHLPQRPKAAPMTEEHQEIIKSLPASFDWGDVNGVSFVPPVRDQANCGSCYAFASMAALESQVRILTNNTQQPVFSPQVSCLTSP
;
A
#
# COMPACT_ATOMS: atom_id res chain seq x y z
N MET A 1 -28.02 -63.03 0.97
CA MET A 1 -28.73 -61.86 1.52
C MET A 1 -27.70 -60.91 2.11
N LEU A 2 -27.86 -59.62 1.80
CA LEU A 2 -27.04 -58.45 2.13
C LEU A 2 -26.35 -58.43 3.51
N ARG A 3 -25.12 -57.87 3.53
CA ARG A 3 -24.60 -56.84 4.47
C ARG A 3 -23.11 -56.58 4.15
N SER A 4 -22.78 -55.53 3.39
CA SER A 4 -22.45 -54.17 3.86
C SER A 4 -21.15 -54.06 4.67
N ALA A 5 -20.10 -53.56 4.02
CA ALA A 5 -19.10 -52.66 4.63
C ALA A 5 -18.33 -51.96 3.50
N VAL A 6 -18.92 -50.90 2.93
CA VAL A 6 -18.24 -49.98 2.02
C VAL A 6 -17.27 -49.13 2.85
N MET A 7 -16.00 -49.16 2.48
CA MET A 7 -14.96 -48.28 3.01
C MET A 7 -15.37 -46.81 2.86
N LEU A 8 -15.57 -46.13 4.00
CA LEU A 8 -15.69 -44.70 4.06
C LEU A 8 -14.29 -44.09 3.84
N ARG A 9 -13.96 -43.79 2.59
CA ARG A 9 -12.79 -42.95 2.26
C ARG A 9 -13.12 -41.52 2.68
N THR A 10 -12.65 -41.14 3.87
CA THR A 10 -12.53 -39.74 4.28
C THR A 10 -11.52 -39.06 3.35
N ALA A 11 -12.01 -38.41 2.30
CA ALA A 11 -11.23 -37.46 1.52
C ALA A 11 -11.06 -36.20 2.38
N VAL A 12 -10.06 -36.19 3.26
CA VAL A 12 -9.54 -34.96 3.85
C VAL A 12 -8.76 -34.27 2.73
N LEU A 13 -9.44 -33.39 2.02
CA LEU A 13 -8.79 -32.45 1.10
C LEU A 13 -7.99 -31.49 1.98
N SER A 14 -6.74 -31.85 2.27
CA SER A 14 -5.76 -30.97 2.86
C SER A 14 -5.46 -29.86 1.85
N LEU A 15 -6.26 -28.81 1.88
CA LEU A 15 -5.96 -27.55 1.23
C LEU A 15 -4.75 -26.97 1.97
N LEU A 16 -3.55 -27.40 1.56
CA LEU A 16 -2.31 -26.72 1.89
C LEU A 16 -2.38 -25.37 1.19
N VAL A 17 -3.07 -24.42 1.81
CA VAL A 17 -2.84 -23.00 1.59
C VAL A 17 -1.40 -22.79 2.04
N ALA A 18 -0.48 -22.87 1.08
CA ALA A 18 0.82 -22.27 1.25
C ALA A 18 0.51 -20.81 1.60
N ALA A 19 0.70 -20.46 2.87
CA ALA A 19 0.68 -19.08 3.30
C ALA A 19 1.89 -18.42 2.63
N ALA A 20 1.75 -18.06 1.35
CA ALA A 20 2.60 -17.09 0.72
C ALA A 20 2.54 -15.89 1.67
N ALA A 21 3.67 -15.61 2.32
CA ALA A 21 3.77 -14.48 3.21
C ALA A 21 3.67 -13.24 2.33
N VAL A 22 2.45 -12.77 2.08
CA VAL A 22 2.19 -11.52 1.38
C VAL A 22 2.82 -10.43 2.23
N ARG A 23 3.96 -9.92 1.77
CA ARG A 23 4.59 -8.73 2.35
C ARG A 23 3.78 -7.54 1.85
N ALA A 24 3.42 -6.65 2.78
CA ALA A 24 2.67 -5.44 2.46
C ALA A 24 3.52 -4.44 1.66
N ASP A 25 4.79 -4.33 2.02
CA ASP A 25 5.76 -3.43 1.38
C ASP A 25 6.85 -4.25 0.69
N THR A 26 7.26 -3.81 -0.50
CA THR A 26 8.54 -4.21 -1.08
C THR A 26 9.70 -3.63 -0.23
N PRO A 27 10.87 -4.28 -0.25
CA PRO A 27 12.09 -3.72 0.34
C PRO A 27 12.62 -2.46 -0.35
N ALA A 28 12.05 -2.01 -1.48
CA ALA A 28 12.50 -0.80 -2.15
C ALA A 28 12.39 0.43 -1.25
N ASN A 29 13.33 1.35 -1.41
CA ASN A 29 13.40 2.56 -0.60
C ASN A 29 13.83 3.77 -1.43
N CYS A 30 12.99 4.12 -2.41
CA CYS A 30 13.23 5.20 -3.35
C CYS A 30 12.49 6.47 -2.90
N SER A 31 13.21 7.59 -2.83
CA SER A 31 12.65 8.89 -2.47
C SER A 31 12.15 9.64 -3.70
N TYR A 32 11.32 10.66 -3.46
CA TYR A 32 10.78 11.53 -4.49
C TYR A 32 11.85 12.09 -5.45
N SER A 33 12.96 12.59 -4.89
CA SER A 33 14.08 13.13 -5.67
C SER A 33 14.82 12.06 -6.50
N ASP A 34 14.73 10.78 -6.12
CA ASP A 34 15.33 9.70 -6.91
C ASP A 34 14.49 9.43 -8.15
N ILE A 35 13.17 9.59 -8.05
CA ILE A 35 12.24 9.34 -9.16
C ILE A 35 12.12 10.55 -10.08
N GLN A 36 12.22 11.78 -9.57
CA GLN A 36 12.19 12.99 -10.40
C GLN A 36 13.28 12.97 -11.49
N GLY A 37 12.92 13.27 -12.73
CA GLY A 37 13.84 13.33 -13.87
C GLY A 37 13.26 12.72 -15.14
N GLU A 38 14.13 12.48 -16.12
CA GLU A 38 13.76 11.92 -17.42
C GLU A 38 13.75 10.39 -17.39
N TRP A 39 12.66 9.79 -17.89
CA TRP A 39 12.45 8.35 -17.93
C TRP A 39 12.14 7.87 -19.35
N LEU A 40 12.69 6.72 -19.71
CA LEU A 40 12.27 5.95 -20.86
C LEU A 40 11.45 4.75 -20.36
N PHE A 41 10.21 4.66 -20.83
CA PHE A 41 9.33 3.51 -20.62
C PHE A 41 9.30 2.66 -21.87
N TYR A 42 9.76 1.43 -21.75
CA TYR A 42 9.59 0.40 -22.76
C TYR A 42 8.22 -0.22 -22.54
N SER A 43 7.39 -0.30 -23.59
CA SER A 43 6.01 -0.76 -23.53
C SER A 43 5.75 -1.86 -24.55
N SER A 44 4.97 -2.87 -24.15
CA SER A 44 4.34 -3.81 -25.09
C SER A 44 3.24 -3.12 -25.88
N GLU A 45 2.71 -3.81 -26.90
CA GLU A 45 1.48 -3.38 -27.57
C GLU A 45 0.31 -3.26 -26.58
N PRO A 46 -0.52 -2.21 -26.65
CA PRO A 46 -1.63 -1.97 -25.72
C PRO A 46 -2.89 -2.73 -26.14
N THR A 47 -2.77 -4.03 -26.39
CA THR A 47 -3.86 -4.91 -26.84
C THR A 47 -4.39 -5.83 -25.75
N GLY A 48 -3.76 -5.81 -24.57
CA GLY A 48 -4.16 -6.65 -23.43
C GLY A 48 -5.37 -6.12 -22.68
N ASP A 49 -5.84 -6.91 -21.71
CA ASP A 49 -6.89 -6.55 -20.77
C ASP A 49 -6.37 -6.53 -19.31
N SER A 50 -7.26 -6.35 -18.34
CA SER A 50 -6.91 -6.28 -16.92
C SER A 50 -6.34 -7.57 -16.33
N SER A 51 -6.30 -8.67 -17.08
CA SER A 51 -5.71 -9.95 -16.67
C SER A 51 -4.28 -10.16 -17.17
N ILE A 52 -3.74 -9.21 -17.95
CA ILE A 52 -2.40 -9.30 -18.54
C ILE A 52 -1.34 -9.59 -17.47
N GLN A 53 -0.47 -10.56 -17.79
CA GLN A 53 0.67 -10.92 -16.95
C GLN A 53 1.91 -10.27 -17.53
N CYS A 54 2.54 -9.40 -16.75
CA CYS A 54 3.74 -8.68 -17.15
C CYS A 54 4.95 -9.31 -16.47
N ASP A 55 5.83 -9.90 -17.26
CA ASP A 55 7.04 -10.57 -16.80
C ASP A 55 8.28 -10.03 -17.49
N ASP A 56 9.45 -10.53 -17.10
CA ASP A 56 10.70 -10.05 -17.66
C ASP A 56 10.92 -10.42 -19.14
N ALA A 57 10.23 -11.46 -19.61
CA ALA A 57 10.30 -11.97 -20.98
C ALA A 57 9.35 -11.23 -21.94
N THR A 58 8.45 -10.40 -21.42
CA THR A 58 7.46 -9.68 -22.22
C THR A 58 8.16 -8.72 -23.22
N PRO A 59 7.90 -8.84 -24.53
CA PRO A 59 8.44 -7.93 -25.53
C PRO A 59 7.93 -6.49 -25.33
N MET A 60 8.84 -5.51 -25.40
CA MET A 60 8.55 -4.10 -25.15
C MET A 60 9.16 -3.22 -26.24
N ASP A 61 8.51 -3.21 -27.41
CA ASP A 61 9.06 -2.63 -28.64
C ASP A 61 8.84 -1.10 -28.75
N THR A 62 7.90 -0.55 -27.98
CA THR A 62 7.59 0.89 -28.00
C THR A 62 8.33 1.61 -26.90
N VAL A 63 8.98 2.74 -27.22
CA VAL A 63 9.65 3.60 -26.22
C VAL A 63 8.87 4.88 -26.02
N ILE A 64 8.58 5.20 -24.76
CA ILE A 64 7.83 6.38 -24.33
C ILE A 64 8.73 7.21 -23.41
N SER A 65 9.01 8.46 -23.76
CA SER A 65 9.80 9.35 -22.91
C SER A 65 8.90 10.22 -22.05
N LEU A 66 9.11 10.17 -20.74
CA LEU A 66 8.37 10.95 -19.73
C LEU A 66 9.33 11.77 -18.87
N SER A 67 9.09 13.08 -18.79
CA SER A 67 9.77 14.02 -17.89
C SER A 67 8.97 14.18 -16.61
N LEU A 68 9.45 13.62 -15.49
CA LEU A 68 8.80 13.73 -14.18
C LEU A 68 9.37 14.94 -13.41
N GLN A 69 8.53 15.94 -13.20
CA GLN A 69 8.90 17.24 -12.65
C GLN A 69 8.17 17.56 -11.35
N ALA A 70 8.82 18.34 -10.49
CA ALA A 70 8.19 18.79 -9.26
C ALA A 70 7.10 19.84 -9.51
N PRO A 71 6.00 19.84 -8.71
CA PRO A 71 5.73 18.92 -7.60
C PRO A 71 5.04 17.62 -8.01
N ASN A 72 4.36 17.59 -9.15
CA ASN A 72 3.59 16.43 -9.60
C ASN A 72 3.31 16.48 -11.12
N THR A 73 4.13 17.18 -11.90
CA THR A 73 3.90 17.37 -13.34
C THR A 73 4.65 16.34 -14.15
N VAL A 74 3.99 15.66 -15.09
CA VAL A 74 4.67 14.82 -16.09
C VAL A 74 4.45 15.41 -17.48
N VAL A 75 5.51 15.43 -18.30
CA VAL A 75 5.45 15.89 -19.70
C VAL A 75 5.93 14.76 -20.61
N ASP A 76 5.17 14.45 -21.65
CA ASP A 76 5.56 13.47 -22.66
C ASP A 76 6.36 14.09 -23.81
N THR A 77 6.79 13.25 -24.77
CA THR A 77 7.60 13.69 -25.93
C THR A 77 6.87 14.67 -26.85
N PHE A 78 5.53 14.69 -26.82
CA PHE A 78 4.70 15.56 -27.64
C PHE A 78 4.32 16.87 -26.92
N GLY A 79 4.81 17.05 -25.68
CA GLY A 79 4.48 18.22 -24.86
C GLY A 79 3.13 18.12 -24.16
N ASN A 80 2.47 16.95 -24.15
CA ASN A 80 1.27 16.76 -23.35
C ASN A 80 1.65 16.78 -21.87
N VAL A 81 0.82 17.43 -21.08
CA VAL A 81 1.04 17.61 -19.64
C VAL A 81 0.04 16.73 -18.88
N GLY A 82 0.54 16.05 -17.86
CA GLY A 82 -0.24 15.22 -16.96
C GLY A 82 0.28 15.30 -15.53
N THR A 83 -0.10 14.34 -14.70
CA THR A 83 0.29 14.28 -13.28
C THR A 83 1.01 13.00 -12.91
N TRP A 84 1.97 13.07 -12.00
CA TRP A 84 2.60 11.90 -11.40
C TRP A 84 2.66 12.00 -9.88
N THR A 85 2.78 10.85 -9.22
CA THR A 85 2.93 10.75 -7.78
C THR A 85 3.85 9.60 -7.40
N LEU A 86 4.64 9.82 -6.36
CA LEU A 86 5.38 8.75 -5.69
C LEU A 86 4.41 7.99 -4.78
N ILE A 87 4.41 6.67 -4.87
CA ILE A 87 3.65 5.81 -3.97
C ILE A 87 4.58 5.41 -2.83
N TYR A 88 4.53 6.20 -1.75
CA TYR A 88 5.37 6.09 -0.57
C TYR A 88 6.87 6.08 -0.89
N ASN A 89 7.49 4.91 -0.97
CA ASN A 89 8.87 4.72 -1.43
C ASN A 89 9.02 3.46 -2.30
N GLN A 90 7.88 2.96 -2.81
CA GLN A 90 7.70 1.63 -3.37
C GLN A 90 7.72 1.64 -4.89
N GLY A 91 7.14 2.69 -5.47
CA GLY A 91 6.89 2.83 -6.90
C GLY A 91 6.30 4.20 -7.17
N PHE A 92 5.83 4.40 -8.38
CA PHE A 92 5.22 5.65 -8.78
C PHE A 92 4.17 5.40 -9.85
N GLU A 93 3.23 6.34 -9.94
CA GLU A 93 2.20 6.37 -10.96
C GLU A 93 2.31 7.68 -11.73
N ALA A 94 2.22 7.63 -13.05
CA ALA A 94 2.15 8.79 -13.92
C ALA A 94 0.95 8.66 -14.85
N THR A 95 0.18 9.73 -15.03
CA THR A 95 -0.95 9.79 -15.95
C THR A 95 -0.78 10.96 -16.90
N VAL A 96 -0.70 10.68 -18.20
CA VAL A 96 -0.51 11.68 -19.27
C VAL A 96 -1.16 11.18 -20.55
N ASN A 97 -1.74 12.10 -21.33
CA ASN A 97 -2.37 11.80 -22.63
C ASN A 97 -3.36 10.61 -22.58
N GLY A 98 -4.23 10.58 -21.55
CA GLY A 98 -5.28 9.56 -21.42
C GLY A 98 -4.78 8.16 -21.06
N ARG A 99 -3.52 7.99 -20.64
CA ARG A 99 -2.97 6.74 -20.15
C ARG A 99 -2.30 6.90 -18.79
N THR A 100 -2.41 5.84 -17.99
CA THR A 100 -1.75 5.70 -16.69
C THR A 100 -0.62 4.68 -16.81
N TYR A 101 0.47 4.91 -16.08
CA TYR A 101 1.67 4.08 -16.00
C TYR A 101 1.98 3.85 -14.53
N PHE A 102 2.05 2.61 -14.09
CA PHE A 102 2.38 2.24 -12.71
C PHE A 102 3.43 1.13 -12.70
N ALA A 103 4.47 1.31 -11.88
CA ALA A 103 5.45 0.27 -11.64
C ALA A 103 6.11 0.41 -10.26
N PHE A 104 6.53 -0.72 -9.69
CA PHE A 104 7.37 -0.75 -8.50
C PHE A 104 8.82 -0.43 -8.87
N SER A 105 9.50 0.30 -7.98
CA SER A 105 10.94 0.54 -8.08
C SER A 105 11.71 -0.78 -7.90
N TYR A 106 12.76 -0.96 -8.68
CA TYR A 106 13.53 -2.19 -8.66
C TYR A 106 14.42 -2.28 -7.41
N TYR A 107 14.62 -3.50 -6.92
CA TYR A 107 15.57 -3.78 -5.85
C TYR A 107 16.18 -5.17 -6.02
N THR A 108 17.35 -5.36 -5.42
CA THR A 108 17.93 -6.68 -5.17
C THR A 108 18.06 -6.91 -3.67
N GLN A 109 17.98 -8.17 -3.25
CA GLN A 109 18.14 -8.53 -1.86
C GLN A 109 19.03 -9.77 -1.74
N ASP A 110 20.08 -9.67 -0.94
CA ASP A 110 20.94 -10.79 -0.54
C ASP A 110 20.89 -10.93 0.99
N GLY A 111 20.21 -11.98 1.46
CA GLY A 111 19.92 -12.17 2.87
C GLY A 111 19.17 -10.98 3.48
N GLU A 112 19.82 -10.28 4.43
CA GLU A 112 19.28 -9.10 5.11
C GLU A 112 19.63 -7.77 4.41
N GLU A 113 20.51 -7.81 3.41
CA GLU A 113 20.99 -6.63 2.71
C GLU A 113 20.13 -6.37 1.48
N VAL A 114 19.59 -5.16 1.39
CA VAL A 114 18.72 -4.72 0.31
C VAL A 114 19.39 -3.57 -0.42
N THR A 115 19.47 -3.68 -1.74
CA THR A 115 19.94 -2.60 -2.62
C THR A 115 18.79 -2.13 -3.50
N SER A 116 18.31 -0.91 -3.26
CA SER A 116 17.30 -0.25 -4.09
C SER A 116 17.96 0.40 -5.31
N LEU A 117 17.47 0.06 -6.50
CA LEU A 117 17.91 0.59 -7.79
C LEU A 117 16.80 1.51 -8.33
N CYS A 118 16.78 2.73 -7.82
CA CYS A 118 15.71 3.71 -8.08
C CYS A 118 15.74 4.34 -9.48
N ASP A 119 16.68 3.91 -10.33
CA ASP A 119 16.78 4.28 -11.74
C ASP A 119 16.00 3.33 -12.66
N ARG A 120 15.43 2.26 -12.15
CA ARG A 120 14.71 1.29 -12.96
C ARG A 120 13.53 0.70 -12.20
N THR A 121 12.61 0.10 -12.93
CA THR A 121 11.42 -0.51 -12.36
C THR A 121 11.41 -2.01 -12.60
N PHE A 122 10.63 -2.74 -11.80
CA PHE A 122 10.10 -4.03 -12.22
C PHE A 122 9.16 -3.86 -13.42
N PRO A 123 8.80 -4.95 -14.13
CA PRO A 123 7.65 -4.94 -15.01
C PRO A 123 6.43 -4.36 -14.28
N GLY A 124 5.76 -3.41 -14.93
CA GLY A 124 4.59 -2.73 -14.43
C GLY A 124 3.48 -2.73 -15.48
N TRP A 125 2.46 -1.93 -15.23
CA TRP A 125 1.26 -1.89 -16.04
C TRP A 125 1.00 -0.49 -16.57
N SER A 126 0.55 -0.42 -17.82
CA SER A 126 -0.10 0.77 -18.37
C SER A 126 -1.49 0.41 -18.85
N HIS A 127 -2.44 1.30 -18.65
CA HIS A 127 -3.75 1.21 -19.26
C HIS A 127 -4.25 2.59 -19.65
N ASP A 128 -5.18 2.64 -20.59
CA ASP A 128 -5.92 3.86 -20.87
C ASP A 128 -6.91 4.18 -19.73
N VAL A 129 -7.38 5.42 -19.64
CA VAL A 129 -8.30 5.85 -18.58
C VAL A 129 -9.65 5.13 -18.59
N THR A 130 -10.04 4.44 -19.68
CA THR A 130 -11.24 3.58 -19.71
C THR A 130 -10.98 2.17 -19.17
N VAL A 131 -9.72 1.84 -18.87
CA VAL A 131 -9.27 0.57 -18.27
C VAL A 131 -9.52 -0.63 -19.19
N ARG A 132 -9.51 -0.40 -20.52
CA ARG A 132 -9.82 -1.45 -21.52
C ARG A 132 -8.59 -1.98 -22.25
N ASN A 133 -7.58 -1.13 -22.44
CA ASN A 133 -6.41 -1.41 -23.28
C ASN A 133 -5.14 -1.36 -22.43
N TRP A 134 -4.71 -2.54 -22.02
CA TRP A 134 -3.57 -2.74 -21.13
C TRP A 134 -2.30 -3.09 -21.90
N ALA A 135 -1.16 -2.66 -21.35
CA ALA A 135 0.19 -2.96 -21.81
C ALA A 135 1.09 -3.22 -20.60
N CYS A 136 2.14 -4.00 -20.83
CA CYS A 136 3.24 -4.15 -19.88
C CYS A 136 4.29 -3.07 -20.12
N ILE A 137 4.87 -2.55 -19.05
CA ILE A 137 5.89 -1.50 -19.12
C ILE A 137 7.11 -1.82 -18.28
N ARG A 138 8.27 -1.28 -18.65
CA ARG A 138 9.48 -1.21 -17.82
C ARG A 138 10.12 0.16 -17.95
N GLY A 139 10.38 0.82 -16.83
CA GLY A 139 10.98 2.15 -16.79
C GLY A 139 12.50 2.09 -16.57
N GLN A 140 13.23 2.95 -17.28
CA GLN A 140 14.64 3.25 -17.05
C GLN A 140 14.85 4.77 -17.03
N LYS A 141 15.31 5.27 -15.89
CA LYS A 141 15.71 6.66 -15.69
C LYS A 141 16.98 6.97 -16.46
N GLN A 142 17.04 8.16 -17.03
CA GLN A 142 18.21 8.71 -17.69
C GLN A 142 19.12 9.44 -16.70
N GLY A 143 20.43 9.40 -16.97
CA GLY A 143 21.44 10.06 -16.15
C GLY A 143 21.92 9.23 -14.96
N PRO A 144 22.82 9.79 -14.14
CA PRO A 144 23.42 9.07 -13.03
C PRO A 144 22.40 8.84 -11.90
N SER A 145 22.43 7.63 -11.35
CA SER A 145 21.66 7.26 -10.16
C SER A 145 22.53 6.41 -9.25
N MET A 146 22.42 6.65 -7.95
CA MET A 146 23.20 5.95 -6.94
C MET A 146 22.32 4.88 -6.27
N PRO A 147 22.73 3.60 -6.29
CA PRO A 147 22.06 2.56 -5.53
C PRO A 147 22.00 2.91 -4.05
N LYS A 148 20.88 2.58 -3.40
CA LYS A 148 20.68 2.79 -1.96
C LYS A 148 20.66 1.45 -1.23
N THR A 149 21.66 1.22 -0.40
CA THR A 149 21.76 -0.02 0.38
C THR A 149 21.31 0.20 1.82
N HIS A 150 20.54 -0.74 2.35
CA HIS A 150 20.21 -0.80 3.77
C HIS A 150 20.05 -2.24 4.23
N ARG A 151 20.16 -2.47 5.53
CA ARG A 151 19.85 -3.77 6.14
C ARG A 151 18.44 -3.78 6.70
N VAL A 152 17.69 -4.82 6.40
CA VAL A 152 16.38 -5.07 7.00
C VAL A 152 16.61 -5.37 8.48
N ARG A 153 16.27 -4.41 9.36
CA ARG A 153 16.41 -4.60 10.80
C ARG A 153 15.35 -5.59 11.29
N LEU A 154 15.75 -6.84 11.46
CA LEU A 154 14.98 -7.79 12.26
C LEU A 154 15.05 -7.36 13.73
N ALA A 155 13.92 -7.43 14.43
CA ALA A 155 13.92 -7.19 15.87
C ALA A 155 14.89 -8.18 16.53
N ASP A 156 15.70 -7.71 17.49
CA ASP A 156 16.56 -8.54 18.33
C ASP A 156 15.79 -9.81 18.74
N ALA A 157 16.33 -11.00 18.40
CA ALA A 157 15.61 -12.25 18.53
C ALA A 157 15.11 -12.51 19.95
N ALA A 158 15.90 -12.14 20.97
CA ALA A 158 15.53 -12.30 22.37
C ALA A 158 14.43 -11.31 22.77
N LYS A 159 14.44 -10.08 22.25
CA LYS A 159 13.37 -9.10 22.48
C LYS A 159 12.10 -9.44 21.72
N ALA A 160 12.24 -9.95 20.50
CA ALA A 160 11.15 -10.33 19.60
C ALA A 160 10.33 -11.50 20.19
N ALA A 161 10.98 -12.44 20.87
CA ALA A 161 10.34 -13.60 21.51
C ALA A 161 9.57 -13.27 22.81
N LYS A 162 9.83 -12.12 23.45
CA LYS A 162 9.11 -11.72 24.68
C LYS A 162 7.64 -11.47 24.39
N LYS A 163 6.77 -11.78 25.37
CA LYS A 163 5.37 -11.38 25.31
C LYS A 163 5.23 -9.86 25.30
N TYR A 164 4.29 -9.38 24.50
CA TYR A 164 3.89 -7.98 24.53
C TYR A 164 3.18 -7.68 25.86
N VAL A 165 3.40 -6.48 26.40
CA VAL A 165 2.75 -6.01 27.62
C VAL A 165 2.20 -4.62 27.36
N ASN A 166 0.96 -4.37 27.77
CA ASN A 166 0.36 -3.05 27.63
C ASN A 166 1.13 -2.01 28.47
N ASN A 167 1.47 -0.88 27.86
CA ASN A 167 2.11 0.22 28.58
C ASN A 167 1.04 1.09 29.27
N HIS A 168 0.68 0.71 30.49
CA HIS A 168 -0.33 1.43 31.28
C HIS A 168 0.06 2.88 31.59
N ALA A 169 1.36 3.17 31.76
CA ALA A 169 1.83 4.54 31.97
C ALA A 169 1.58 5.41 30.73
N LEU A 170 1.83 4.88 29.52
CA LEU A 170 1.52 5.57 28.27
C LEU A 170 0.01 5.78 28.10
N ILE A 171 -0.81 4.78 28.43
CA ILE A 171 -2.28 4.89 28.37
C ILE A 171 -2.76 6.02 29.30
N ALA A 172 -2.28 6.05 30.54
CA ALA A 172 -2.61 7.11 31.49
C ALA A 172 -2.16 8.49 30.98
N ALA A 173 -0.95 8.58 30.41
CA ALA A 173 -0.42 9.82 29.85
C ALA A 173 -1.22 10.33 28.64
N ILE A 174 -1.74 9.44 27.78
CA ILE A 174 -2.62 9.83 26.66
C ILE A 174 -3.95 10.36 27.21
N ASN A 175 -4.56 9.63 28.14
CA ASN A 175 -5.88 9.97 28.70
C ASN A 175 -5.85 11.22 29.59
N ALA A 176 -4.69 11.63 30.09
CA ALA A 176 -4.52 12.88 30.84
C ALA A 176 -4.54 14.14 29.96
N ARG A 177 -4.43 14.03 28.64
CA ARG A 177 -4.43 15.18 27.72
C ARG A 177 -5.86 15.69 27.51
N LYS A 178 -6.10 16.96 27.84
CA LYS A 178 -7.43 17.58 27.76
C LYS A 178 -7.91 17.78 26.31
N GLU A 179 -6.99 17.84 25.35
CA GLU A 179 -7.32 18.04 23.93
C GLU A 179 -7.69 16.74 23.20
N SER A 180 -7.51 15.57 23.83
CA SER A 180 -7.78 14.28 23.18
C SER A 180 -9.25 13.90 23.28
N LYS A 181 -9.95 13.81 22.13
CA LYS A 181 -11.26 13.15 22.03
C LYS A 181 -11.17 11.62 22.04
N PHE A 182 -9.95 11.08 21.98
CA PHE A 182 -9.68 9.66 22.00
C PHE A 182 -9.34 9.18 23.42
N THR A 183 -9.99 8.10 23.86
CA THR A 183 -9.64 7.39 25.10
C THR A 183 -8.83 6.15 24.78
N ALA A 184 -7.55 6.14 25.16
CA ALA A 184 -6.70 4.98 25.06
C ALA A 184 -7.15 3.90 26.05
N LYS A 185 -7.09 2.64 25.61
CA LYS A 185 -7.47 1.46 26.39
C LYS A 185 -6.40 0.39 26.29
N ALA A 186 -6.18 -0.34 27.39
CA ALA A 186 -5.37 -1.57 27.36
C ALA A 186 -6.18 -2.69 26.70
N TYR A 187 -5.53 -3.47 25.86
CA TYR A 187 -6.14 -4.61 25.19
C TYR A 187 -5.45 -5.89 25.69
N PRO A 188 -5.95 -6.53 26.76
CA PRO A 188 -5.30 -7.70 27.37
C PRO A 188 -5.12 -8.86 26.40
N GLN A 189 -6.00 -8.97 25.40
CA GLN A 189 -5.85 -9.98 24.36
C GLN A 189 -4.54 -9.86 23.58
N HIS A 190 -3.95 -8.67 23.49
CA HIS A 190 -2.68 -8.46 22.80
C HIS A 190 -1.47 -8.99 23.59
N GLU A 191 -1.60 -9.20 24.91
CA GLU A 191 -0.53 -9.76 25.74
C GLU A 191 -0.30 -11.25 25.49
N LYS A 192 -1.23 -11.89 24.76
CA LYS A 192 -1.07 -13.26 24.25
C LYS A 192 -0.02 -13.34 23.15
N TYR A 193 0.28 -12.24 22.46
CA TYR A 193 1.23 -12.20 21.36
C TYR A 193 2.64 -11.85 21.84
N THR A 194 3.62 -12.31 21.09
CA THR A 194 5.01 -11.87 21.19
C THR A 194 5.17 -10.48 20.61
N VAL A 195 6.26 -9.80 20.97
CA VAL A 195 6.66 -8.52 20.36
C VAL A 195 6.83 -8.69 18.83
N ALA A 196 7.36 -9.82 18.37
CA ALA A 196 7.48 -10.13 16.94
C ALA A 196 6.12 -10.19 16.22
N GLU A 197 5.15 -10.89 16.81
CA GLU A 197 3.79 -10.99 16.27
C GLU A 197 3.12 -9.62 16.28
N MET A 198 3.27 -8.82 17.34
CA MET A 198 2.75 -7.45 17.37
C MET A 198 3.38 -6.56 16.30
N TYR A 199 4.68 -6.71 16.00
CA TYR A 199 5.30 -6.00 14.88
C TYR A 199 4.71 -6.41 13.53
N ARG A 200 4.46 -7.70 13.30
CA ARG A 200 3.78 -8.20 12.09
C ARG A 200 2.36 -7.63 11.96
N ARG A 201 1.62 -7.61 13.06
CA ARG A 201 0.28 -7.01 13.14
C ARG A 201 0.30 -5.50 12.84
N SER A 202 1.39 -4.81 13.14
CA SER A 202 1.57 -3.39 12.81
C SER A 202 2.08 -3.12 11.39
N GLY A 203 2.04 -4.11 10.49
CA GLY A 203 2.51 -3.97 9.10
C GLY A 203 3.94 -4.47 8.85
N GLY A 204 4.60 -5.06 9.85
CA GLY A 204 5.94 -5.64 9.70
C GLY A 204 7.09 -4.67 9.99
N ALA A 205 8.25 -4.93 9.39
CA ALA A 205 9.43 -4.10 9.56
C ALA A 205 9.20 -2.74 8.86
N ARG A 206 9.41 -1.64 9.59
CA ARG A 206 9.25 -0.30 9.02
C ARG A 206 10.28 -0.07 7.92
N SER A 207 9.80 0.36 6.75
CA SER A 207 10.65 0.95 5.71
C SER A 207 11.41 2.15 6.29
N HIS A 208 12.75 2.09 6.22
CA HIS A 208 13.61 3.13 6.80
C HIS A 208 13.72 4.30 5.83
N LEU A 209 12.88 5.32 5.97
CA LEU A 209 13.04 6.57 5.22
C LEU A 209 14.18 7.40 5.85
N PRO A 210 15.33 7.56 5.18
CA PRO A 210 16.47 8.29 5.76
C PRO A 210 16.16 9.77 5.99
N GLN A 211 15.28 10.35 5.17
CA GLN A 211 14.80 11.70 5.31
C GLN A 211 13.29 11.73 5.07
N ARG A 212 12.52 12.02 6.12
CA ARG A 212 11.08 12.25 5.99
C ARG A 212 10.86 13.67 5.47
N PRO A 213 10.05 13.86 4.41
CA PRO A 213 9.68 15.19 3.96
C PRO A 213 9.05 15.96 5.11
N LYS A 214 9.42 17.24 5.27
CA LYS A 214 8.74 18.14 6.20
C LYS A 214 7.39 18.52 5.61
N ALA A 215 6.38 18.72 6.46
CA ALA A 215 5.11 19.26 6.01
C ALA A 215 5.33 20.62 5.34
N ALA A 216 4.62 20.87 4.24
CA ALA A 216 4.62 22.17 3.59
C ALA A 216 4.09 23.24 4.57
N PRO A 217 4.57 24.50 4.48
CA PRO A 217 4.06 25.57 5.32
C PRO A 217 2.58 25.82 5.03
N MET A 218 1.85 26.28 6.06
CA MET A 218 0.45 26.68 5.92
C MET A 218 0.37 27.97 5.08
N THR A 219 -0.40 27.97 4.01
CA THR A 219 -0.67 29.16 3.18
C THR A 219 -1.84 29.96 3.73
N GLU A 220 -2.00 31.21 3.31
CA GLU A 220 -3.17 32.03 3.65
C GLU A 220 -4.47 31.38 3.13
N GLU A 221 -4.43 30.79 1.93
CA GLU A 221 -5.55 30.03 1.37
C GLU A 221 -5.97 28.88 2.28
N HIS A 222 -5.01 28.09 2.80
CA HIS A 222 -5.34 27.04 3.75
C HIS A 222 -5.99 27.59 5.02
N GLN A 223 -5.57 28.76 5.50
CA GLN A 223 -6.20 29.39 6.68
C GLN A 223 -7.66 29.78 6.40
N GLU A 224 -7.95 30.31 5.22
CA GLU A 224 -9.33 30.62 4.82
C GLU A 224 -10.19 29.35 4.69
N ILE A 225 -9.64 28.27 4.12
CA ILE A 225 -10.34 26.98 4.09
C ILE A 225 -10.62 26.50 5.51
N ILE A 226 -9.63 26.53 6.42
CA ILE A 226 -9.82 26.09 7.81
C ILE A 226 -10.92 26.89 8.51
N LYS A 227 -11.03 28.19 8.26
CA LYS A 227 -12.11 29.03 8.83
C LYS A 227 -13.50 28.60 8.34
N SER A 228 -13.60 28.03 7.14
CA SER A 228 -14.87 27.55 6.58
C SER A 228 -15.28 26.16 7.09
N LEU A 229 -14.35 25.41 7.70
CA LEU A 229 -14.61 24.07 8.20
C LEU A 229 -15.22 24.07 9.60
N PRO A 230 -16.02 23.05 9.96
CA PRO A 230 -16.52 22.91 11.33
C PRO A 230 -15.36 22.73 12.30
N ALA A 231 -15.50 23.29 13.51
CA ALA A 231 -14.49 23.17 14.57
C ALA A 231 -14.19 21.72 14.96
N SER A 232 -15.15 20.80 14.73
CA SER A 232 -14.90 19.37 14.78
C SER A 232 -15.85 18.59 13.89
N PHE A 233 -15.40 17.43 13.43
CA PHE A 233 -16.15 16.56 12.55
C PHE A 233 -15.85 15.10 12.87
N ASP A 234 -16.88 14.25 12.86
CA ASP A 234 -16.76 12.80 13.07
C ASP A 234 -17.75 12.07 12.15
N TRP A 235 -17.26 11.28 11.19
CA TRP A 235 -18.11 10.44 10.35
C TRP A 235 -18.86 9.35 11.15
N GLY A 236 -18.37 9.03 12.35
CA GLY A 236 -19.05 8.13 13.29
C GLY A 236 -20.30 8.75 13.92
N ASP A 237 -20.45 10.07 13.85
CA ASP A 237 -21.57 10.82 14.41
C ASP A 237 -21.81 12.13 13.64
N VAL A 238 -22.53 12.03 12.53
CA VAL A 238 -23.04 13.17 11.77
C VAL A 238 -24.51 13.38 12.17
N ASN A 239 -24.73 14.24 13.17
CA ASN A 239 -26.07 14.53 13.73
C ASN A 239 -26.80 13.26 14.23
N GLY A 240 -26.11 12.37 14.93
CA GLY A 240 -26.65 11.11 15.45
C GLY A 240 -26.61 9.94 14.46
N VAL A 241 -26.07 10.14 13.25
CA VAL A 241 -25.99 9.12 12.21
C VAL A 241 -24.52 8.76 11.92
N SER A 242 -24.20 7.48 12.03
CA SER A 242 -22.87 6.95 11.71
C SER A 242 -22.78 6.51 10.26
N PHE A 243 -21.67 6.85 9.60
CA PHE A 243 -21.32 6.40 8.25
C PHE A 243 -20.09 5.48 8.23
N VAL A 244 -19.55 5.13 9.41
CA VAL A 244 -18.35 4.30 9.55
C VAL A 244 -18.74 2.82 9.73
N PRO A 245 -18.09 1.88 9.04
CA PRO A 245 -18.34 0.45 9.24
C PRO A 245 -17.87 -0.04 10.61
N PRO A 246 -18.37 -1.20 11.09
CA PRO A 246 -17.90 -1.79 12.34
C PRO A 246 -16.39 -2.04 12.35
N VAL A 247 -15.79 -1.93 13.53
CA VAL A 247 -14.36 -2.24 13.74
C VAL A 247 -14.11 -3.74 13.49
N ARG A 248 -13.03 -4.07 12.78
CA ARG A 248 -12.62 -5.44 12.45
C ARG A 248 -11.17 -5.71 12.89
N ASP A 249 -10.80 -6.99 13.00
CA ASP A 249 -9.45 -7.44 13.39
C ASP A 249 -8.72 -8.07 12.19
N GLN A 250 -7.60 -7.50 11.77
CA GLN A 250 -6.72 -8.03 10.71
C GLN A 250 -5.94 -9.28 11.12
N ALA A 251 -6.06 -9.69 12.38
CA ALA A 251 -5.34 -10.79 12.99
C ALA A 251 -3.82 -10.63 12.78
N ASN A 252 -3.10 -11.73 12.57
CA ASN A 252 -1.64 -11.74 12.44
C ASN A 252 -1.14 -11.39 11.02
N CYS A 253 -2.05 -11.09 10.09
CA CYS A 253 -1.70 -10.67 8.75
C CYS A 253 -1.34 -9.18 8.75
N GLY A 254 -0.29 -8.81 8.01
CA GLY A 254 0.09 -7.41 7.76
C GLY A 254 -0.83 -6.71 6.76
N SER A 255 -2.14 -6.90 6.86
CA SER A 255 -3.15 -6.45 5.89
C SER A 255 -3.83 -5.13 6.28
N CYS A 256 -3.18 -4.29 7.12
CA CYS A 256 -3.73 -3.00 7.53
C CYS A 256 -4.12 -2.12 6.35
N TYR A 257 -3.34 -2.14 5.26
CA TYR A 257 -3.64 -1.42 4.01
C TYR A 257 -4.97 -1.89 3.39
N ALA A 258 -5.26 -3.19 3.39
CA ALA A 258 -6.51 -3.73 2.87
C ALA A 258 -7.69 -3.33 3.75
N PHE A 259 -7.56 -3.45 5.07
CA PHE A 259 -8.61 -3.05 6.02
C PHE A 259 -8.91 -1.54 5.94
N ALA A 260 -7.87 -0.70 5.85
CA ALA A 260 -8.03 0.74 5.70
C ALA A 260 -8.73 1.11 4.39
N SER A 261 -8.28 0.54 3.27
CA SER A 261 -8.90 0.78 1.95
C SER A 261 -10.36 0.32 1.91
N MET A 262 -10.65 -0.88 2.40
CA MET A 262 -12.02 -1.41 2.40
C MET A 262 -12.94 -0.57 3.29
N ALA A 263 -12.52 -0.23 4.51
CA ALA A 263 -13.33 0.59 5.42
C ALA A 263 -13.60 2.00 4.87
N ALA A 264 -12.63 2.60 4.17
CA ALA A 264 -12.81 3.89 3.51
C ALA A 264 -13.85 3.80 2.38
N LEU A 265 -13.79 2.78 1.54
CA LEU A 265 -14.77 2.55 0.47
C LEU A 265 -16.17 2.23 1.01
N GLU A 266 -16.26 1.38 2.03
CA GLU A 266 -17.52 1.07 2.73
C GLU A 266 -18.16 2.35 3.28
N SER A 267 -17.36 3.23 3.89
CA SER A 267 -17.84 4.53 4.40
C SER A 267 -18.31 5.45 3.26
N GLN A 268 -17.58 5.50 2.14
CA GLN A 268 -17.99 6.28 0.98
C GLN A 268 -19.33 5.81 0.39
N VAL A 269 -19.55 4.50 0.28
CA VAL A 269 -20.84 3.95 -0.18
C VAL A 269 -21.96 4.38 0.77
N ARG A 270 -21.74 4.27 2.09
CA ARG A 270 -22.71 4.72 3.09
C ARG A 270 -23.03 6.21 2.95
N ILE A 271 -22.02 7.06 2.77
CA ILE A 271 -22.19 8.50 2.58
C ILE A 271 -22.99 8.80 1.31
N LEU A 272 -22.56 8.26 0.17
CA LEU A 272 -23.16 8.51 -1.15
C LEU A 272 -24.61 8.02 -1.25
N THR A 273 -24.92 6.95 -0.54
CA THR A 273 -26.24 6.30 -0.58
C THR A 273 -27.10 6.65 0.63
N ASN A 274 -26.65 7.59 1.48
CA ASN A 274 -27.30 7.93 2.75
C ASN A 274 -27.70 6.69 3.57
N ASN A 275 -26.74 5.78 3.78
CA ASN A 275 -26.87 4.50 4.48
C ASN A 275 -27.85 3.48 3.88
N THR A 276 -28.43 3.72 2.68
CA THR A 276 -29.28 2.73 2.00
C THR A 276 -28.49 1.52 1.51
N GLN A 277 -27.19 1.68 1.25
CA GLN A 277 -26.27 0.58 1.00
C GLN A 277 -25.17 0.54 2.05
N GLN A 278 -24.97 -0.65 2.64
CA GLN A 278 -23.94 -0.89 3.66
C GLN A 278 -23.16 -2.17 3.33
N PRO A 279 -22.49 -2.23 2.17
CA PRO A 279 -21.70 -3.39 1.80
C PRO A 279 -20.56 -3.59 2.81
N VAL A 280 -20.08 -4.83 2.87
CA VAL A 280 -18.84 -5.19 3.55
C VAL A 280 -17.92 -5.79 2.50
N PHE A 281 -16.84 -5.08 2.19
CA PHE A 281 -15.86 -5.52 1.21
C PHE A 281 -14.87 -6.52 1.85
N SER A 282 -14.25 -7.33 0.99
CA SER A 282 -13.31 -8.38 1.42
C SER A 282 -11.89 -7.81 1.54
N PRO A 283 -11.30 -7.74 2.75
CA PRO A 283 -9.91 -7.35 2.92
C PRO A 283 -8.95 -8.53 2.74
N GLN A 284 -9.42 -9.68 2.23
CA GLN A 284 -8.60 -10.87 2.04
C GLN A 284 -7.60 -10.65 0.89
N VAL A 285 -6.31 -10.77 1.17
CA VAL A 285 -5.21 -10.34 0.27
C VAL A 285 -4.77 -11.40 -0.75
N SER A 286 -5.56 -12.47 -0.96
CA SER A 286 -5.15 -13.63 -1.78
C SER A 286 -4.99 -13.37 -3.27
N CYS A 287 -5.45 -12.23 -3.78
CA CYS A 287 -5.53 -11.92 -5.21
C CYS A 287 -4.69 -10.71 -5.62
N LEU A 288 -3.88 -10.15 -4.73
CA LEU A 288 -3.04 -8.98 -5.02
C LEU A 288 -1.71 -9.43 -5.63
N THR A 289 -1.33 -8.80 -6.73
CA THR A 289 -0.04 -9.01 -7.38
C THR A 289 1.07 -8.30 -6.60
N SER A 290 2.15 -9.02 -6.32
CA SER A 290 3.42 -8.44 -5.86
C SER A 290 4.46 -8.59 -6.96
N PRO A 291 5.40 -7.64 -7.09
CA PRO A 291 6.52 -7.75 -8.02
C PRO A 291 7.45 -8.91 -7.65
#